data_AF-A0ABD0QK82-F1
#
_entry.id   AF-A0ABD0QK82-F1
#
_cell.length_a   1.000
_cell.length_b   1.000
_cell.length_c   1.000
_cell.angle_alpha   90.00
_cell.angle_beta   90.00
_cell.angle_gamma   90.00
#
_symmetry.space_group_name_H-M   'P 1'
#
loop_
_entity.id
_entity.type
_entity.pdbx_description
1 polymer ?
#
loop_
_entity_poly.entity_id
_entity_poly.type
_entity_poly.pdbx_seq_one_letter_code
_entity_poly.pdbx_strand_id
1 'polypeptide(L)'
;KGQPHCSDPSRPCNPCLDATKACNLNENCKRQRSNYISTCTRAQTQGQQPSQPQKRCHKALRQFFERVDTQYSYGLLFCSCKDQACAERRRQTIVPSCSYQDKTKPNCLQLRNTCRLDVHCR
;
A
#
# COMPACT_ATOMS: atom_id res chain seq x y z
N LYS A 1 15.19 11.17 13.06
CA LYS A 1 14.58 12.51 12.86
C LYS A 1 14.49 12.73 11.35
N GLY A 2 13.43 12.23 10.71
CA GLY A 2 13.31 12.25 9.24
C GLY A 2 12.98 13.65 8.74
N GLN A 3 13.87 14.24 7.94
CA GLN A 3 13.64 15.56 7.35
C GLN A 3 12.48 15.50 6.34
N PRO A 4 11.53 16.45 6.38
CA PRO A 4 10.60 16.63 5.28
C PRO A 4 11.34 17.30 4.13
N HIS A 5 11.45 16.58 3.02
CA HIS A 5 12.15 17.03 1.81
C HIS A 5 11.28 18.02 1.02
N CYS A 6 10.94 19.16 1.62
CA CYS A 6 10.24 20.27 0.97
C CYS A 6 11.01 21.57 1.20
N SER A 7 12.08 21.77 0.43
CA SER A 7 12.94 22.96 0.52
C SER A 7 12.57 24.07 -0.47
N ASP A 8 11.56 23.85 -1.34
CA ASP A 8 11.23 24.76 -2.43
C ASP A 8 9.85 25.44 -2.21
N PRO A 9 9.81 26.75 -1.90
CA PRO A 9 8.57 27.50 -1.69
C PRO A 9 7.74 27.72 -2.97
N SER A 10 8.28 27.42 -4.16
CA SER A 10 7.59 27.59 -5.45
C SER A 10 6.79 26.36 -5.90
N ARG A 11 6.95 25.21 -5.23
CA ARG A 11 6.25 23.96 -5.58
C ARG A 11 5.24 23.56 -4.50
N PRO A 12 4.01 23.13 -4.89
CA PRO A 12 3.10 22.52 -3.94
C PRO A 12 3.72 21.24 -3.35
N CYS A 13 4.13 21.33 -2.08
CA CYS A 13 4.75 20.24 -1.33
C CYS A 13 3.74 19.09 -1.12
N ASN A 14 4.01 17.93 -1.71
CA ASN A 14 3.22 16.72 -1.52
C ASN A 14 4.13 15.57 -1.06
N PRO A 15 4.26 15.35 0.26
CA PRO A 15 5.17 14.35 0.81
C PRO A 15 4.95 12.93 0.27
N CYS A 16 3.70 12.55 -0.05
CA CYS A 16 3.40 11.25 -0.63
C CYS A 16 3.86 11.12 -2.09
N LEU A 17 3.83 12.22 -2.85
CA LEU A 17 4.40 12.27 -4.20
C LEU A 17 5.93 12.18 -4.14
N ASP A 18 6.57 12.85 -3.19
CA ASP A 18 8.02 12.78 -3.06
C ASP A 18 8.50 11.42 -2.56
N ALA A 19 7.77 10.77 -1.65
CA ALA A 19 8.00 9.38 -1.29
C ALA A 19 7.83 8.42 -2.48
N THR A 20 6.83 8.67 -3.34
CA THR A 20 6.65 7.95 -4.60
C THR A 20 7.87 8.11 -5.52
N LYS A 21 8.40 9.32 -5.67
CA LYS A 21 9.60 9.57 -6.47
C LYS A 21 10.82 8.86 -5.88
N ALA A 22 11.04 8.96 -4.57
CA ALA A 22 12.15 8.32 -3.89
C ALA A 22 12.14 6.78 -4.08
N CYS A 23 10.96 6.14 -3.94
CA CYS A 23 10.82 4.73 -4.24
C CYS A 23 11.09 4.40 -5.72
N ASN A 24 10.64 5.25 -6.65
CA ASN A 24 10.84 5.03 -8.08
C ASN A 24 12.31 5.19 -8.53
N LEU A 25 13.13 5.93 -7.78
CA LEU A 25 14.57 6.05 -8.00
C LEU A 25 15.36 4.86 -7.45
N ASN A 26 14.76 4.06 -6.56
CA ASN A 26 15.36 2.83 -6.04
C ASN A 26 14.84 1.62 -6.83
N GLU A 27 15.72 0.93 -7.56
CA GLU A 27 15.32 -0.17 -8.45
C GLU A 27 14.60 -1.32 -7.72
N ASN A 28 15.00 -1.65 -6.48
CA ASN A 28 14.31 -2.66 -5.70
C ASN A 28 12.90 -2.20 -5.30
N CYS A 29 12.76 -0.98 -4.76
CA CYS A 29 11.45 -0.43 -4.38
C CYS A 29 10.52 -0.32 -5.58
N LYS A 30 10.99 0.26 -6.69
CA LYS A 30 10.28 0.35 -7.97
C LYS A 30 9.79 -1.02 -8.46
N ARG A 31 10.67 -2.02 -8.48
CA ARG A 31 10.33 -3.38 -8.93
C ARG A 31 9.28 -4.04 -8.02
N GLN A 32 9.49 -4.04 -6.70
CA GLN A 32 8.52 -4.64 -5.76
C GLN A 32 7.18 -3.91 -5.80
N ARG A 33 7.21 -2.58 -5.97
CA ARG A 33 6.02 -1.74 -6.08
C ARG A 33 5.20 -2.08 -7.32
N SER A 34 5.84 -2.12 -8.48
CA SER A 34 5.18 -2.52 -9.73
C SER A 34 4.59 -3.94 -9.64
N ASN A 35 5.29 -4.86 -8.97
CA ASN A 35 4.83 -6.23 -8.78
C ASN A 35 3.50 -6.31 -8.01
N TYR A 36 3.40 -5.69 -6.82
CA TYR A 36 2.16 -5.76 -6.06
C TYR A 36 1.03 -4.99 -6.75
N ILE A 37 1.31 -3.83 -7.37
CA ILE A 37 0.29 -3.06 -8.11
C ILE A 37 -0.29 -3.92 -9.23
N SER A 38 0.57 -4.50 -10.07
CA SER A 38 0.11 -5.35 -11.19
C SER A 38 -0.68 -6.57 -10.72
N THR A 39 -0.30 -7.17 -9.59
CA THR A 39 -0.99 -8.31 -8.98
C THR A 39 -2.38 -7.91 -8.46
N CYS A 40 -2.48 -6.78 -7.77
CA CYS A 40 -3.72 -6.29 -7.17
C CYS A 40 -4.67 -5.67 -8.20
N THR A 41 -4.19 -5.13 -9.32
CA THR A 41 -5.04 -4.56 -10.37
C THR A 41 -5.56 -5.62 -11.35
N ARG A 42 -4.76 -6.63 -11.72
CA ARG A 42 -5.21 -7.75 -12.58
C ARG A 42 -6.35 -8.57 -11.96
N ALA A 43 -6.46 -8.53 -10.64
CA ALA A 43 -7.57 -9.13 -9.89
C ALA A 43 -8.96 -8.57 -10.27
N GLN A 44 -9.03 -7.32 -10.72
CA GLN A 44 -10.30 -6.65 -11.03
C GLN A 44 -10.88 -7.05 -12.39
N THR A 45 -10.08 -7.62 -13.30
CA THR A 45 -10.47 -7.80 -14.71
C THR A 45 -10.96 -9.21 -15.07
N GLN A 46 -10.77 -10.23 -14.21
CA GLN A 46 -10.92 -11.63 -14.64
C GLN A 46 -12.14 -12.40 -14.09
N GLY A 47 -13.14 -11.74 -13.47
CA GLY A 47 -14.38 -12.44 -13.05
C GLY A 47 -14.17 -13.67 -12.14
N GLN A 48 -12.98 -13.81 -11.53
CA GLN A 48 -12.61 -14.92 -10.67
C GLN A 48 -13.35 -14.84 -9.33
N GLN A 49 -13.50 -15.98 -8.65
CA GLN A 49 -14.03 -16.06 -7.29
C GLN A 49 -13.36 -14.99 -6.40
N PRO A 50 -14.13 -14.14 -5.69
CA PRO A 50 -13.61 -12.90 -5.07
C PRO A 50 -12.43 -13.12 -4.11
N SER A 51 -12.31 -14.29 -3.50
CA SER A 51 -11.30 -14.60 -2.48
C SER A 51 -9.91 -14.98 -3.03
N GLN A 52 -9.79 -15.48 -4.26
CA GLN A 52 -8.50 -15.92 -4.81
C GLN A 52 -7.58 -14.77 -5.26
N PRO A 53 -8.09 -13.74 -5.99
CA PRO A 53 -7.27 -12.60 -6.38
C PRO A 53 -6.79 -11.78 -5.19
N GLN A 54 -7.62 -11.62 -4.16
CA GLN A 54 -7.28 -10.91 -2.92
C GLN A 54 -6.11 -11.58 -2.18
N LYS A 55 -6.12 -12.92 -2.05
CA LYS A 55 -5.01 -13.66 -1.42
C LYS A 55 -3.66 -13.44 -2.13
N ARG A 56 -3.67 -13.39 -3.47
CA ARG A 56 -2.45 -13.10 -4.27
C ARG A 56 -1.98 -11.67 -4.03
N CYS A 57 -2.90 -10.70 -4.02
CA CYS A 57 -2.58 -9.30 -3.70
C CYS A 57 -1.99 -9.16 -2.28
N HIS A 58 -2.57 -9.79 -1.26
CA HIS A 58 -2.04 -9.79 0.10
C HIS A 58 -0.64 -10.39 0.18
N LYS A 59 -0.38 -11.51 -0.53
CA LYS A 59 0.96 -12.11 -0.59
C LYS A 59 1.98 -11.14 -1.22
N ALA A 60 1.63 -10.49 -2.33
CA ALA A 60 2.52 -9.52 -2.98
C ALA A 60 2.77 -8.28 -2.11
N LEU A 61 1.76 -7.80 -1.38
CA LEU A 61 1.90 -6.70 -0.42
C LEU A 61 2.81 -7.08 0.74
N ARG A 62 2.67 -8.27 1.34
CA ARG A 62 3.60 -8.76 2.38
C ARG A 62 5.04 -8.78 1.88
N GLN A 63 5.26 -9.34 0.69
CA GLN A 63 6.59 -9.36 0.07
C GLN A 63 7.16 -7.96 -0.18
N PHE A 64 6.32 -6.98 -0.53
CA PHE A 64 6.76 -5.59 -0.69
C PHE A 64 7.29 -5.04 0.65
N PHE A 65 6.52 -5.17 1.74
CA PHE A 65 6.92 -4.66 3.05
C PHE A 65 8.08 -5.42 3.68
N GLU A 66 8.25 -6.71 3.38
CA GLU A 66 9.39 -7.51 3.84
C GLU A 66 10.70 -7.17 3.09
N ARG A 67 10.62 -6.87 1.79
CA ARG A 67 11.81 -6.77 0.91
C ARG A 67 12.24 -5.34 0.60
N VAL A 68 11.40 -4.36 0.91
CA VAL A 68 11.70 -2.93 0.69
C VAL A 68 12.06 -2.30 2.01
N ASP A 69 13.18 -1.56 2.01
CA ASP A 69 13.63 -0.81 3.17
C ASP A 69 12.52 0.12 3.71
N THR A 70 12.36 0.10 5.03
CA THR A 70 11.44 0.95 5.79
C THR A 70 11.50 2.42 5.40
N GLN A 71 12.66 2.96 5.03
CA GLN A 71 12.77 4.36 4.60
C GLN A 71 11.90 4.68 3.37
N TYR A 72 11.71 3.73 2.45
CA TYR A 72 10.84 3.89 1.29
C TYR A 72 9.41 3.45 1.59
N SER A 73 9.23 2.29 2.23
CA SER A 73 7.89 1.74 2.47
C SER A 73 7.09 2.58 3.47
N TYR A 74 7.72 3.10 4.52
CA TYR A 74 7.07 4.00 5.49
C TYR A 74 6.85 5.39 4.91
N GLY A 75 7.75 5.87 4.04
CA GLY A 75 7.53 7.11 3.29
C GLY A 75 6.24 7.05 2.47
N LEU A 76 5.95 5.92 1.82
CA LEU A 76 4.72 5.73 1.04
C LEU A 76 3.46 5.56 1.90
N LEU A 77 3.58 4.94 3.07
CA LEU A 77 2.42 4.58 3.91
C LEU A 77 2.04 5.69 4.88
N PHE A 78 3.03 6.42 5.42
CA PHE A 78 2.86 7.36 6.53
C PHE A 78 3.24 8.80 6.19
N CYS A 79 3.37 9.13 4.90
CA CYS A 79 3.53 10.52 4.46
C CYS A 79 2.43 11.43 5.06
N SER A 80 2.81 12.62 5.49
CA SER A 80 1.85 13.64 5.96
C SER A 80 1.16 14.31 4.77
N CYS A 81 -0.08 14.73 4.95
CA CYS A 81 -0.88 15.37 3.92
C CYS A 81 -1.60 16.61 4.45
N LYS A 82 -1.70 17.63 3.60
CA LYS A 82 -2.45 18.87 3.87
C LYS A 82 -3.73 18.98 3.04
N ASP A 83 -3.79 18.26 1.92
CA ASP A 83 -4.92 18.29 0.99
C ASP A 83 -5.49 16.88 0.74
N GLN A 84 -6.68 16.85 0.14
CA GLN A 84 -7.40 15.62 -0.18
C GLN A 84 -6.69 14.78 -1.23
N ALA A 85 -6.00 15.40 -2.20
CA ALA A 85 -5.31 14.69 -3.27
C ALA A 85 -4.13 13.87 -2.74
N CYS A 86 -3.36 14.42 -1.80
CA CYS A 86 -2.32 13.73 -1.06
C CYS A 86 -2.92 12.61 -0.20
N ALA A 87 -3.99 12.90 0.54
CA ALA A 87 -4.64 11.90 1.39
C ALA A 87 -5.15 10.70 0.58
N GLU A 88 -5.71 10.96 -0.61
CA GLU A 88 -6.15 9.90 -1.52
C GLU A 88 -4.97 9.12 -2.09
N ARG A 89 -3.87 9.79 -2.48
CA ARG A 89 -2.64 9.11 -2.90
C ARG A 89 -2.13 8.16 -1.82
N ARG A 90 -2.12 8.59 -0.56
CA ARG A 90 -1.73 7.75 0.59
C ARG A 90 -2.68 6.57 0.78
N ARG A 91 -4.00 6.79 0.66
CA ARG A 91 -5.02 5.73 0.76
C ARG A 91 -4.85 4.67 -0.32
N GLN A 92 -4.43 5.08 -1.52
CA GLN A 92 -4.24 4.20 -2.67
C GLN A 92 -2.95 3.34 -2.61
N THR A 93 -2.03 3.61 -1.66
CA THR A 93 -0.74 2.91 -1.56
C THR A 93 -0.87 1.38 -1.56
N ILE A 94 -1.92 0.84 -0.94
CA ILE A 94 -2.15 -0.62 -0.82
C ILE A 94 -3.24 -1.16 -1.78
N VAL A 95 -3.73 -0.36 -2.73
CA VAL A 95 -4.83 -0.74 -3.65
C VAL A 95 -6.07 -1.23 -2.86
N PRO A 96 -6.72 -0.34 -2.09
CA PRO A 96 -7.75 -0.73 -1.13
C PRO A 96 -8.97 -1.39 -1.76
N SER A 97 -9.25 -1.15 -3.04
CA SER A 97 -10.33 -1.82 -3.78
C SER A 97 -10.13 -3.33 -3.95
N CYS A 98 -8.90 -3.83 -3.78
CA CYS A 98 -8.57 -5.25 -3.85
C CYS A 98 -8.13 -5.80 -2.49
N SER A 99 -7.29 -5.06 -1.77
CA SER A 99 -6.64 -5.55 -0.55
C SER A 99 -7.45 -5.33 0.73
N TYR A 100 -8.38 -4.37 0.74
CA TYR A 100 -9.07 -3.94 1.97
C TYR A 100 -10.60 -4.01 1.88
N GLN A 101 -11.18 -3.53 0.77
CA GLN A 101 -12.62 -3.51 0.59
C GLN A 101 -13.14 -4.92 0.34
N ASP A 102 -14.17 -5.30 1.09
CA ASP A 102 -14.90 -6.56 0.93
C ASP A 102 -16.40 -6.26 0.88
N LYS A 103 -17.19 -7.19 0.34
CA LYS A 103 -18.66 -7.09 0.21
C LYS A 103 -19.34 -6.98 1.57
N THR A 104 -18.77 -7.65 2.57
CA THR A 104 -19.27 -7.62 3.95
C THR A 104 -18.22 -6.99 4.86
N LYS A 105 -18.67 -6.28 5.88
CA LYS A 105 -17.82 -5.74 6.93
C LYS A 105 -18.07 -6.53 8.22
N PRO A 106 -17.36 -7.65 8.45
CA PRO A 106 -17.45 -8.37 9.71
C PRO A 106 -17.03 -7.48 10.88
N ASN A 107 -17.50 -7.80 12.08
CA ASN A 107 -17.12 -7.02 13.25
C ASN A 107 -15.64 -7.27 13.62
N CYS A 108 -15.04 -6.34 14.36
CA CYS A 108 -13.61 -6.39 14.69
C CYS A 108 -13.22 -7.64 15.51
N LEU A 109 -14.12 -8.17 16.34
CA LEU A 109 -13.86 -9.39 17.13
C LEU A 109 -13.83 -10.64 16.26
N GLN A 110 -14.72 -10.73 15.26
CA GLN A 110 -14.71 -11.79 14.25
C GLN A 110 -13.42 -11.73 13.44
N LEU A 111 -13.02 -10.55 12.95
CA LEU A 111 -11.75 -10.37 12.25
C LEU A 111 -10.54 -10.79 13.10
N ARG A 112 -10.53 -10.41 14.39
CA ARG A 112 -9.49 -10.83 15.34
C ARG A 112 -9.44 -12.34 15.48
N ASN A 113 -10.59 -13.01 15.60
CA ASN A 113 -10.66 -14.46 15.73
C ASN A 113 -10.12 -15.15 14.47
N THR A 114 -10.51 -14.68 13.28
CA THR A 114 -9.97 -15.17 12.00
C THR A 114 -8.46 -14.98 11.92
N CYS A 115 -7.94 -13.82 12.31
CA CYS A 115 -6.50 -13.52 12.30
C CYS A 115 -5.72 -14.45 13.23
N ARG A 116 -6.24 -14.78 14.42
CA ARG A 116 -5.59 -15.70 15.37
C ARG A 116 -5.43 -17.13 14.85
N LEU A 117 -6.27 -17.54 13.89
CA LEU A 117 -6.18 -18.85 13.25
C LEU A 117 -5.12 -18.90 12.14
N ASP A 118 -4.65 -17.75 11.64
CA ASP A 118 -3.62 -17.64 10.60
C ASP A 118 -2.25 -17.32 11.22
N VAL A 119 -1.26 -18.17 10.96
CA VAL A 119 0.09 -18.06 11.54
C VAL A 119 0.87 -16.83 11.10
N HIS A 120 0.52 -16.22 9.97
CA HIS A 120 1.16 -15.00 9.49
C HIS A 120 0.46 -13.74 10.00
N CYS A 121 -0.77 -13.86 10.51
CA CYS A 121 -1.55 -12.74 11.01
C CYS A 121 -1.47 -12.61 12.54
N ARG A 122 -1.49 -13.74 13.25
CA ARG A 122 -1.48 -13.81 14.73
C ARG A 122 -0.24 -13.16 15.34
#